data_AF-A0A401GGE7-F1
#
_entry.id   AF-A0A401GGE7-F1
#
_cell.length_a   1.000
_cell.length_b   1.000
_cell.length_c   1.000
_cell.angle_alpha   90.00
_cell.angle_beta   90.00
_cell.angle_gamma   90.00
#
_symmetry.space_group_name_H-M   'P 1'
#
loop_
_entity.id
_entity.type
_entity.pdbx_description
1 polymer ?
#
loop_
_entity_poly.entity_id
_entity_poly.type
_entity_poly.pdbx_seq_one_letter_code
_entity_poly.pdbx_strand_id
1 'polypeptide(L)'
;MSIARATGILLNHKQASTITLLRPRYASSHSHDHHHEEHHEDATAYPKEDFSSPAWRYFVLCGLGVVGFYKFAPEPSENVYITRLIAHYATPSEVWHRFNWKHLLLSVQGSDEALLMADAKPPPVHRYRYPQRFEQASTHLQPVGQDVDLSNVVVKGDKEYS
;
A
#
# COMPACT_ATOMS: atom_id res chain seq x y z
N MET A 1 30.45 28.60 3.54
CA MET A 1 29.92 27.25 3.28
C MET A 1 28.76 27.02 4.23
N SER A 2 27.54 27.04 3.72
CA SER A 2 26.31 26.97 4.53
C SER A 2 25.39 25.94 3.90
N ILE A 3 25.04 24.90 4.66
CA ILE A 3 24.04 23.91 4.25
C ILE A 3 23.01 23.87 5.38
N ALA A 4 21.98 24.71 5.24
CA ALA A 4 20.74 24.57 5.97
C ALA A 4 19.93 23.45 5.31
N ARG A 5 19.67 22.37 6.05
CA ARG A 5 18.68 21.35 5.69
C ARG A 5 17.42 21.64 6.49
N ALA A 6 16.45 22.30 5.85
CA ALA A 6 15.09 22.39 6.34
C ALA A 6 14.30 21.15 5.89
N THR A 7 13.87 20.36 6.86
CA THR A 7 12.84 19.30 6.77
C THR A 7 11.47 20.00 6.66
N GLY A 8 10.67 19.83 5.61
CA GLY A 8 9.88 18.63 5.36
C GLY A 8 8.40 18.92 5.59
N ILE A 9 7.72 19.57 4.63
CA ILE A 9 6.25 19.52 4.52
C ILE A 9 5.94 18.36 3.58
N LEU A 10 5.34 17.31 4.14
CA LEU A 10 4.93 16.10 3.45
C LEU A 10 3.77 16.42 2.50
N LEU A 11 4.06 16.58 1.22
CA LEU A 11 3.07 16.45 0.16
C LEU A 11 2.83 14.97 -0.09
N ASN A 12 1.63 14.53 0.26
CA ASN A 12 1.08 13.20 0.04
C ASN A 12 0.92 12.94 -1.47
N HIS A 13 1.98 12.46 -2.13
CA HIS A 13 1.89 11.96 -3.50
C HIS A 13 1.52 10.48 -3.47
N LYS A 14 0.23 10.18 -3.44
CA LYS A 14 -0.28 8.84 -3.75
C LYS A 14 -0.08 8.58 -5.24
N GLN A 15 1.09 8.10 -5.60
CA GLN A 15 1.38 7.60 -6.94
C GLN A 15 0.89 6.16 -7.03
N ALA A 16 -0.43 5.99 -7.18
CA ALA A 16 -1.03 4.71 -7.56
C ALA A 16 -0.73 4.49 -9.06
N SER A 17 0.33 3.74 -9.35
CA SER A 17 0.59 3.15 -10.66
C SER A 17 -0.44 2.06 -10.92
N THR A 18 -1.63 2.45 -11.37
CA THR A 18 -2.60 1.52 -11.95
C THR A 18 -2.54 1.68 -13.45
N ILE A 19 -2.20 0.58 -14.12
CA ILE A 19 -2.18 0.40 -15.56
C ILE A 19 -3.46 0.97 -16.17
N THR A 20 -3.34 2.03 -16.97
CA THR A 20 -4.44 2.56 -17.78
C THR A 20 -4.72 1.55 -18.89
N LEU A 21 -5.57 0.56 -18.61
CA LEU A 21 -6.18 -0.26 -19.64
C LEU A 21 -7.01 0.66 -20.55
N LEU A 22 -6.73 0.58 -21.84
CA LEU A 22 -7.47 1.24 -22.91
C LEU A 22 -8.98 0.96 -22.74
N ARG A 23 -9.73 1.95 -22.27
CA ARG A 23 -11.18 1.92 -22.22
C ARG A 23 -11.71 2.65 -23.46
N PRO A 24 -12.25 1.97 -24.49
CA PRO A 24 -13.00 2.66 -25.52
C PRO A 24 -14.29 3.19 -24.89
N ARG A 25 -14.32 4.48 -24.55
CA ARG A 25 -15.58 5.18 -24.32
C ARG A 25 -16.15 5.54 -25.69
N TYR A 26 -17.06 4.73 -26.19
CA TYR A 26 -18.05 5.20 -27.14
C TYR A 26 -18.91 6.22 -26.40
N ALA A 27 -18.60 7.50 -26.57
CA ALA A 27 -19.42 8.60 -26.09
C ALA A 27 -20.57 8.79 -27.09
N SER A 28 -21.70 8.14 -26.86
CA SER A 28 -22.97 8.56 -27.44
C SER A 28 -23.52 9.71 -26.61
N SER A 29 -23.28 10.95 -27.05
CA SER A 29 -24.07 12.10 -26.59
C SER A 29 -25.44 12.01 -27.27
N HIS A 30 -26.42 11.40 -26.61
CA HIS A 30 -27.82 11.53 -27.00
C HIS A 30 -28.52 12.38 -25.96
N SER A 31 -28.82 13.62 -26.37
CA SER A 31 -29.62 14.61 -25.66
C SER A 31 -31.00 14.03 -25.33
N HIS A 32 -31.39 14.12 -24.06
CA HIS A 32 -32.79 13.95 -23.65
C HIS A 32 -33.58 15.13 -24.20
N ASP A 33 -34.38 14.88 -25.24
CA ASP A 33 -35.52 15.72 -25.59
C ASP A 33 -36.76 14.92 -25.19
N HIS A 34 -37.44 15.39 -24.15
CA HIS A 34 -38.70 14.83 -23.69
C HIS A 34 -39.77 15.22 -24.69
N HIS A 35 -40.48 14.30 -25.37
CA HIS A 35 -41.88 14.49 -25.77
C HIS A 35 -42.49 13.20 -26.38
N HIS A 36 -43.64 12.81 -25.80
CA HIS A 36 -44.71 11.90 -26.28
C HIS A 36 -44.69 10.41 -25.91
N GLU A 37 -45.76 10.03 -25.21
CA GLU A 37 -46.26 8.68 -24.97
C GLU A 37 -46.52 7.97 -26.30
N GLU A 38 -45.84 6.84 -26.53
CA GLU A 38 -46.18 5.88 -27.56
C GLU A 38 -46.09 4.48 -26.96
N HIS A 39 -47.12 3.68 -27.23
CA HIS A 39 -47.38 2.38 -26.62
C HIS A 39 -46.20 1.41 -26.73
N HIS A 40 -45.85 0.80 -25.60
CA HIS A 40 -44.88 -0.28 -25.49
C HIS A 40 -45.33 -1.53 -26.28
N GLU A 41 -44.79 -1.72 -27.48
CA GLU A 41 -44.65 -3.04 -28.08
C GLU A 41 -43.17 -3.27 -28.39
N ASP A 42 -42.47 -3.94 -27.46
CA ASP A 42 -41.10 -4.40 -27.64
C ASP A 42 -41.04 -5.40 -28.82
N ALA A 43 -40.86 -4.88 -30.03
CA ALA A 43 -40.60 -5.65 -31.25
C ALA A 43 -39.15 -6.18 -31.31
N THR A 44 -38.51 -6.42 -30.17
CA THR A 44 -37.22 -7.11 -30.10
C THR A 44 -37.48 -8.61 -30.03
N ALA A 45 -37.66 -9.22 -31.21
CA ALA A 45 -37.73 -10.67 -31.32
C ALA A 45 -36.37 -11.28 -30.95
N TYR A 46 -36.17 -11.58 -29.66
CA TYR A 46 -35.00 -12.32 -29.20
C TYR A 46 -35.05 -13.72 -29.82
N PRO A 47 -33.98 -14.16 -30.50
CA PRO A 47 -33.92 -15.53 -31.00
C PRO A 47 -34.06 -16.47 -29.80
N LYS A 48 -34.96 -17.47 -29.89
CA LYS A 48 -35.12 -18.47 -28.84
C LYS A 48 -33.78 -19.16 -28.62
N GLU A 49 -33.20 -18.97 -27.43
CA GLU A 49 -31.92 -19.57 -27.06
C GLU A 49 -32.13 -21.08 -26.90
N ASP A 50 -31.75 -21.84 -27.93
CA ASP A 50 -31.74 -23.30 -27.91
C ASP A 50 -30.34 -23.81 -27.48
N PHE A 51 -30.24 -25.06 -27.03
CA PHE A 51 -28.97 -25.68 -26.63
C PHE A 51 -27.97 -25.85 -27.80
N SER A 52 -28.40 -25.55 -29.03
CA SER A 52 -27.55 -25.44 -30.22
C SER A 52 -27.09 -24.00 -30.52
N SER A 53 -27.36 -23.03 -29.64
CA SER A 53 -26.88 -21.66 -29.84
C SER A 53 -25.35 -21.60 -29.89
N PRO A 54 -24.76 -20.60 -30.56
CA PRO A 54 -23.30 -20.46 -30.64
C PRO A 54 -22.62 -20.47 -29.26
N ALA A 55 -23.26 -19.89 -28.24
CA ALA A 55 -22.76 -19.89 -26.87
C ALA A 55 -22.59 -21.31 -26.32
N TRP A 56 -23.63 -22.16 -26.41
CA TRP A 56 -23.56 -23.55 -25.94
C TRP A 56 -22.55 -24.40 -26.71
N ARG A 57 -22.39 -24.15 -28.01
CA ARG A 57 -21.36 -24.82 -28.82
C ARG A 57 -19.95 -24.47 -28.34
N TYR A 58 -19.67 -23.18 -28.07
CA TYR A 58 -18.39 -22.78 -27.50
C TYR A 58 -18.17 -23.38 -26.11
N PHE A 59 -19.21 -23.45 -25.26
CA PHE A 59 -19.10 -24.11 -23.94
C PHE A 59 -18.76 -25.60 -24.05
N VAL A 60 -19.41 -26.33 -24.95
CA VAL A 60 -19.11 -27.76 -25.18
C VAL A 60 -17.71 -27.95 -25.76
N LEU A 61 -17.30 -27.10 -26.71
CA LEU A 61 -15.94 -27.15 -27.27
C LEU A 61 -14.88 -26.82 -26.23
N CYS A 62 -15.10 -25.81 -25.39
CA CYS A 62 -14.24 -25.50 -24.26
C CYS A 62 -14.19 -26.65 -23.26
N GLY A 63 -15.33 -27.25 -22.92
CA GLY A 63 -15.41 -28.40 -22.03
C GLY A 63 -14.64 -29.61 -22.56
N LEU A 64 -14.83 -29.95 -23.84
CA LEU A 64 -14.07 -31.02 -24.51
C LEU A 64 -12.58 -30.66 -24.61
N GLY A 65 -12.24 -29.40 -24.86
CA GLY A 65 -10.87 -28.90 -24.86
C GLY A 65 -10.19 -29.07 -23.51
N VAL A 66 -10.88 -28.78 -22.40
CA VAL A 66 -10.38 -28.97 -21.03
C VAL A 66 -10.18 -30.45 -20.71
N VAL A 67 -11.14 -31.31 -21.07
CA VAL A 67 -11.03 -32.76 -20.86
C VAL A 67 -9.90 -33.36 -21.69
N GLY A 68 -9.78 -32.95 -22.96
CA GLY A 68 -8.68 -33.35 -23.83
C GLY A 68 -7.34 -32.88 -23.29
N PHE A 69 -7.26 -31.63 -22.84
CA PHE A 69 -6.06 -31.10 -22.20
C PHE A 69 -5.70 -31.88 -20.94
N TYR A 70 -6.64 -32.22 -20.06
CA TYR A 70 -6.34 -32.98 -18.85
C TYR A 70 -5.83 -34.40 -19.15
N LYS A 71 -6.37 -35.06 -20.18
CA LYS A 71 -5.97 -36.44 -20.54
C LYS A 71 -4.66 -36.53 -21.31
N PHE A 72 -4.34 -35.51 -22.11
CA PHE A 72 -3.14 -35.46 -22.94
C PHE A 72 -2.13 -34.39 -22.48
N ALA A 73 -2.34 -33.81 -21.29
CA ALA A 73 -1.39 -32.88 -20.71
C ALA A 73 -0.07 -33.64 -20.46
N PRO A 74 1.06 -33.12 -20.97
CA PRO A 74 2.37 -33.67 -20.66
C PRO A 74 2.61 -33.63 -19.15
N GLU A 75 3.31 -34.62 -18.63
CA GLU A 75 3.71 -34.60 -17.22
C GLU A 75 4.63 -33.39 -16.96
N PRO A 76 4.56 -32.75 -15.78
CA PRO A 76 5.40 -31.59 -15.46
C PRO A 76 6.92 -31.86 -15.55
N SER A 77 7.32 -33.12 -15.51
CA SER A 77 8.71 -33.59 -15.68
C SER A 77 9.14 -33.77 -17.14
N GLU A 78 8.22 -33.75 -18.09
CA GLU A 78 8.52 -33.97 -19.50
C GLU A 78 9.02 -32.68 -20.16
N ASN A 79 10.15 -32.76 -20.88
CA ASN A 79 10.78 -31.61 -21.51
C ASN A 79 10.12 -31.31 -22.87
N VAL A 80 8.88 -30.82 -22.83
CA VAL A 80 8.08 -30.49 -24.00
C VAL A 80 8.68 -29.28 -24.71
N TYR A 81 8.64 -29.28 -26.05
CA TYR A 81 9.16 -28.18 -26.88
C TYR A 81 8.60 -26.80 -26.48
N ILE A 82 7.30 -26.73 -26.18
CA ILE A 82 6.64 -25.49 -25.74
C ILE A 82 7.17 -25.03 -24.37
N THR A 83 7.31 -25.93 -23.39
CA THR A 83 7.87 -25.61 -22.08
C THR A 83 9.32 -25.12 -22.20
N ARG A 84 10.13 -25.73 -23.06
CA ARG A 84 11.50 -25.29 -23.34
C ARG A 84 11.54 -23.91 -23.99
N LEU A 85 10.63 -23.63 -24.92
CA LEU A 85 10.52 -22.31 -25.56
C LEU A 85 10.13 -21.24 -24.55
N ILE A 86 9.13 -21.53 -23.70
CA ILE A 86 8.74 -20.64 -22.60
C ILE A 86 9.92 -20.43 -21.65
N ALA A 87 10.62 -21.48 -21.25
CA ALA A 87 11.77 -21.40 -20.36
C ALA A 87 12.94 -20.58 -20.94
N HIS A 88 13.13 -20.60 -22.26
CA HIS A 88 14.16 -19.81 -22.92
C HIS A 88 13.90 -18.29 -22.85
N TYR A 89 12.64 -17.87 -22.89
CA TYR A 89 12.25 -16.46 -22.77
C TYR A 89 11.84 -16.04 -21.36
N ALA A 90 11.57 -17.02 -20.49
CA ALA A 90 11.24 -16.77 -19.10
C ALA A 90 12.44 -16.19 -18.35
N THR A 91 12.15 -15.34 -17.37
CA THR A 91 13.16 -14.84 -16.45
C THR A 91 13.64 -15.98 -15.55
N PRO A 92 14.97 -16.15 -15.35
CA PRO A 92 15.48 -17.20 -14.47
C PRO A 92 14.94 -17.05 -13.04
N SER A 93 14.63 -18.17 -12.40
CA SER A 93 14.11 -18.21 -11.01
C SER A 93 15.03 -17.53 -10.00
N GLU A 94 16.34 -17.59 -10.23
CA GLU A 94 17.38 -16.92 -9.43
C GLU A 94 17.17 -15.41 -9.35
N VAL A 95 16.71 -14.77 -10.44
CA VAL A 95 16.46 -13.33 -10.47
C VAL A 95 15.29 -12.98 -9.55
N TRP A 96 14.20 -13.75 -9.62
CA TRP A 96 13.05 -13.60 -8.72
C TRP A 96 13.42 -13.86 -7.27
N HIS A 97 14.24 -14.88 -7.01
CA HIS A 97 14.74 -15.17 -5.68
C HIS A 97 15.50 -13.97 -5.09
N ARG A 98 16.40 -13.34 -5.86
CA ARG A 98 17.12 -12.13 -5.43
C ARG A 98 16.20 -10.95 -5.14
N PHE A 99 15.19 -10.72 -5.96
CA PHE A 99 14.23 -9.65 -5.74
C PHE A 99 13.39 -9.89 -4.48
N ASN A 100 12.87 -11.11 -4.31
CA ASN A 100 12.10 -11.49 -3.14
C ASN A 100 12.94 -11.39 -1.86
N TRP A 101 14.18 -11.86 -1.90
CA TRP A 101 15.11 -11.76 -0.79
C TRP A 101 15.39 -10.30 -0.40
N LYS A 102 15.68 -9.45 -1.39
CA LYS A 102 15.90 -8.01 -1.16
C LYS A 102 14.67 -7.36 -0.53
N HIS A 103 13.47 -7.69 -1.02
CA HIS A 103 12.22 -7.14 -0.49
C HIS A 103 11.94 -7.63 0.93
N LEU A 104 12.22 -8.90 1.22
CA LEU A 104 12.12 -9.47 2.57
C LEU A 104 13.03 -8.71 3.53
N LEU A 105 14.30 -8.51 3.16
CA LEU A 105 15.26 -7.77 3.98
C LEU A 105 14.80 -6.34 4.25
N LEU A 106 14.34 -5.63 3.21
CA LEU A 106 13.84 -4.26 3.35
C LEU A 106 12.60 -4.20 4.25
N SER A 107 11.71 -5.19 4.16
CA SER A 107 10.53 -5.28 5.02
C SER A 107 10.90 -5.51 6.49
N VAL A 108 11.91 -6.36 6.75
CA VAL A 108 12.44 -6.57 8.10
C VAL A 108 13.03 -5.28 8.64
N GLN A 109 13.91 -4.64 7.88
CA GLN A 109 14.53 -3.37 8.30
C GLN A 109 13.48 -2.29 8.59
N GLY A 110 12.47 -2.13 7.71
CA GLY A 110 11.40 -1.17 7.93
C GLY A 110 10.54 -1.48 9.16
N SER A 111 10.39 -2.77 9.51
CA SER A 111 9.71 -3.19 10.74
C SER A 111 10.53 -2.84 11.98
N ASP A 112 11.83 -3.09 11.94
CA ASP A 112 12.75 -2.78 13.06
C ASP A 112 12.84 -1.26 13.32
N GLU A 113 12.92 -0.46 12.25
CA GLU A 113 12.90 1.00 12.36
C GLU A 113 11.58 1.51 12.95
N ALA A 114 10.45 0.92 12.55
CA ALA A 114 9.15 1.25 13.10
C ALA A 114 9.05 0.91 14.60
N LEU A 115 9.58 -0.27 15.00
CA LEU A 115 9.64 -0.66 16.41
C LEU A 115 10.52 0.27 17.23
N LEU A 116 11.69 0.65 16.72
CA LEU A 116 12.60 1.58 17.39
C LEU A 116 11.95 2.95 17.64
N MET A 117 11.20 3.45 16.66
CA MET A 117 10.45 4.70 16.81
C MET A 117 9.26 4.57 17.76
N ALA A 118 8.59 3.42 17.76
CA ALA A 118 7.46 3.16 18.67
C ALA A 118 7.90 3.02 20.13
N ASP A 119 9.06 2.41 20.37
CA ASP A 119 9.63 2.23 21.71
C ASP A 119 10.27 3.51 22.27
N ALA A 120 10.59 4.48 21.42
CA ALA A 120 11.15 5.75 21.82
C ALA A 120 10.16 6.54 22.70
N LYS A 121 10.39 6.54 24.01
CA LYS A 121 9.64 7.37 24.96
C LYS A 121 10.24 8.78 25.01
N PRO A 122 9.41 9.84 24.95
CA PRO A 122 9.92 11.18 25.23
C PRO A 122 10.47 11.24 26.66
N PRO A 123 11.48 12.10 26.92
CA PRO A 123 11.97 12.28 28.28
C PRO A 123 10.82 12.69 29.21
N PRO A 124 10.79 12.21 30.47
CA PRO A 124 9.72 12.54 31.40
C PRO A 124 9.73 14.05 31.69
N VAL A 125 8.66 14.75 31.33
CA VAL A 125 8.49 16.19 31.59
C VAL A 125 7.45 16.38 32.70
N HIS A 126 7.86 16.97 33.81
CA HIS A 126 6.96 17.42 34.86
C HIS A 126 6.64 18.91 34.70
N ARG A 127 5.35 19.23 34.59
CA ARG A 127 4.88 20.62 34.49
C ARG A 127 4.68 21.20 35.88
N TYR A 128 5.46 22.21 36.22
CA TYR A 128 5.32 22.97 37.47
C TYR A 128 4.70 24.33 37.19
N ARG A 129 3.80 24.76 38.09
CA ARG A 129 3.24 26.12 38.07
C ARG A 129 4.28 27.19 38.39
N TYR A 130 5.27 26.85 39.21
CA TYR A 130 6.32 27.77 39.67
C TYR A 130 7.69 27.12 39.50
N PRO A 131 8.30 27.21 38.29
CA PRO A 131 9.63 26.66 38.03
C PRO A 131 10.74 27.42 38.79
N GLN A 132 10.50 28.67 39.17
CA GLN A 132 11.45 29.51 39.91
C GLN A 132 11.89 28.92 41.27
N ARG A 133 11.12 27.97 41.83
CA ARG A 133 11.47 27.33 43.11
C ARG A 133 12.77 26.52 43.06
N PHE A 134 13.20 26.09 41.87
CA PHE A 134 14.48 25.39 41.70
C PHE A 134 15.69 26.33 41.88
N GLU A 135 15.50 27.65 41.72
CA GLU A 135 16.56 28.65 41.85
C GLU A 135 16.58 29.33 43.23
N GLN A 136 15.49 29.22 44.00
CA GLN A 136 15.25 29.98 45.23
C GLN A 136 15.70 29.26 46.53
N ALA A 137 16.64 28.33 46.45
CA ALA A 137 17.13 27.61 47.63
C ALA A 137 18.05 28.48 48.50
N SER A 138 17.88 28.40 49.83
CA SER A 138 18.76 29.08 50.80
C SER A 138 19.93 28.17 51.18
N THR A 139 21.16 28.63 50.96
CA THR A 139 22.39 27.87 51.25
C THR A 139 22.56 27.49 52.73
N HIS A 140 21.95 28.24 53.66
CA HIS A 140 22.26 28.13 55.10
C HIS A 140 21.10 27.57 55.95
N LEU A 141 19.94 27.31 55.35
CA LEU A 141 18.71 26.90 56.06
C LEU A 141 18.13 25.59 55.52
N GLN A 142 18.98 24.70 55.00
CA GLN A 142 18.55 23.39 54.51
C GLN A 142 18.87 22.31 55.55
N PRO A 143 17.87 21.52 56.00
CA PRO A 143 18.13 20.36 56.83
C PRO A 143 18.88 19.28 56.03
N VAL A 144 19.76 18.56 56.72
CA VAL A 144 20.54 17.47 56.12
C VAL A 144 19.63 16.41 55.49
N GLY A 145 19.93 16.00 54.26
CA GLY A 145 19.19 14.97 53.53
C GLY A 145 17.92 15.42 52.81
N GLN A 146 17.59 16.72 52.80
CA GLN A 146 16.50 17.26 51.96
C GLN A 146 16.94 17.77 50.58
N ASP A 147 18.24 17.91 50.36
CA ASP A 147 18.75 18.35 49.06
C ASP A 147 18.72 17.18 48.06
N VAL A 148 18.25 17.45 46.85
CA VAL A 148 18.15 16.48 45.75
C VAL A 148 19.10 16.96 44.66
N ASP A 149 19.87 16.05 44.08
CA ASP A 149 20.73 16.41 42.95
C ASP A 149 19.87 16.80 41.73
N LEU A 150 19.90 18.09 41.39
CA LEU A 150 19.19 18.68 40.26
C LEU A 150 20.11 18.95 39.06
N SER A 151 21.37 18.49 39.08
CA SER A 151 22.35 18.78 38.02
C SER A 151 21.93 18.34 36.62
N ASN A 152 21.09 17.31 36.52
CA ASN A 152 20.57 16.78 35.25
C ASN A 152 19.18 17.32 34.86
N VAL A 153 18.64 18.29 35.60
CA VAL A 153 17.31 18.85 35.35
C VAL A 153 17.44 20.16 34.56
N VAL A 154 16.82 20.20 33.37
CA VAL A 154 16.73 21.42 32.57
C VAL A 154 15.35 22.05 32.76
N VAL A 155 15.32 23.22 33.39
CA VAL A 155 14.09 23.99 33.61
C VAL A 155 13.80 24.83 32.37
N LYS A 156 12.76 24.48 31.62
CA LYS A 156 12.29 25.29 30.48
C LYS A 156 11.39 26.43 30.98
N GLY A 157 11.75 27.67 30.67
CA GLY A 157 10.97 28.87 30.99
C GLY A 157 10.45 29.60 29.75
N ASP A 158 9.54 30.56 29.94
CA ASP A 158 8.84 31.27 28.84
C ASP A 158 9.78 32.05 27.89
N LYS A 159 11.00 32.39 28.33
CA LYS A 159 11.99 33.13 27.52
C LYS A 159 12.60 32.32 26.36
N GLU A 160 12.54 30.99 26.39
CA GLU A 160 13.12 30.15 25.34
C GLU A 160 12.18 29.92 24.14
N TYR A 161 10.96 30.46 24.18
CA TYR A 161 9.93 30.31 23.15
C TYR A 161 9.67 31.60 22.33
N SER A 162 10.56 32.60 22.39
CA SER A 162 10.44 33.85 21.63
C SER A 162 11.56 34.09 20.64
#